data_AF-A0A351HXB4-F1
#
_entry.id   AF-A0A351HXB4-F1
#
_cell.length_a   1.000
_cell.length_b   1.000
_cell.length_c   1.000
_cell.angle_alpha   90.00
_cell.angle_beta   90.00
_cell.angle_gamma   90.00
#
_symmetry.space_group_name_H-M   'P 1'
#
loop_
_entity.id
_entity.type
_entity.pdbx_description
1 polymer ?
#
loop_
_entity_poly.entity_id
_entity_poly.type
_entity_poly.pdbx_seq_one_letter_code
_entity_poly.pdbx_strand_id
1 'polypeptide(L)'
;MKDVVIKKIPIGTDIEKLLGKKPLEADSSAYEEYSHAANILSQRFKPRAILKECPVETTTGNTILIGGHVYKSKILKHLLSDNQRVFLYLLTIGDMPTNLNQTEKYLVNSLKLPVMASAMRYLKKTIQLENGFDKIGMVNPGLLPDWSIKANQIIFNTFSNSTKSIGMEITPYSTMRPLYSSSGILFEDLLDYCDCQTCPIDACIGREARFVQSA
;
A
#
# COMPACT_ATOMS: atom_id res chain seq x y z
N MET A 1 -3.46 19.14 15.36
CA MET A 1 -3.70 17.99 14.47
C MET A 1 -2.98 18.32 13.17
N LYS A 2 -1.94 17.57 12.79
CA LYS A 2 -1.22 17.85 11.54
C LYS A 2 -2.14 17.57 10.35
N ASP A 3 -2.02 18.40 9.31
CA ASP A 3 -2.88 18.35 8.12
C ASP A 3 -2.71 17.04 7.34
N VAL A 4 -3.78 16.64 6.63
CA VAL A 4 -3.72 15.50 5.72
C VAL A 4 -2.85 15.87 4.53
N VAL A 5 -1.83 15.06 4.25
CA VAL A 5 -0.90 15.29 3.13
C VAL A 5 -1.27 14.38 1.96
N ILE A 6 -1.45 14.97 0.78
CA ILE A 6 -1.66 14.23 -0.48
C ILE A 6 -0.32 14.02 -1.18
N LYS A 7 0.01 12.78 -1.53
CA LYS A 7 1.18 12.44 -2.34
C LYS A 7 0.75 11.84 -3.67
N LYS A 8 1.17 12.46 -4.78
CA LYS A 8 1.16 11.83 -6.11
C LYS A 8 2.35 10.89 -6.18
N ILE A 9 2.10 9.65 -6.57
CA ILE A 9 3.13 8.62 -6.62
C ILE A 9 3.49 8.39 -8.09
N PRO A 10 4.77 8.53 -8.47
CA PRO A 10 5.18 8.26 -9.84
C PRO A 10 5.01 6.76 -10.12
N ILE A 11 4.56 6.47 -11.34
CA ILE A 11 4.57 5.10 -11.85
C ILE A 11 5.99 4.84 -12.31
N GLY A 12 6.54 3.69 -11.90
CA GLY A 12 7.86 3.29 -12.37
C GLY A 12 7.89 3.32 -13.89
N THR A 13 8.84 4.07 -14.46
CA THR A 13 8.97 4.31 -15.90
C THR A 13 9.39 3.06 -16.67
N ASP A 14 9.75 2.00 -15.97
CA ASP A 14 10.32 0.78 -16.53
C ASP A 14 9.26 -0.32 -16.62
N ILE A 15 8.29 -0.07 -17.52
CA ILE A 15 7.22 -1.01 -17.87
C ILE A 15 7.78 -2.38 -18.24
N GLU A 16 8.93 -2.44 -18.88
CA GLU A 16 9.61 -3.68 -19.28
C GLU A 16 9.98 -4.53 -18.06
N LYS A 17 10.53 -3.91 -17.01
CA LYS A 17 10.74 -4.59 -15.72
C LYS A 17 9.43 -5.05 -15.08
N LEU A 18 8.31 -4.35 -15.32
CA LEU A 18 7.00 -4.70 -14.77
C LEU A 18 6.30 -5.84 -15.55
N LEU A 19 6.62 -6.04 -16.83
CA LEU A 19 6.00 -7.06 -17.69
C LEU A 19 6.59 -8.46 -17.53
N GLY A 20 7.69 -8.61 -16.78
CA GLY A 20 8.27 -9.92 -16.47
C GLY A 20 8.70 -10.70 -17.71
N LYS A 21 9.91 -10.39 -18.22
CA LYS A 21 10.73 -11.23 -19.11
C LYS A 21 9.97 -12.15 -20.10
N LYS A 22 9.15 -11.59 -20.98
CA LYS A 22 9.04 -12.19 -22.31
C LYS A 22 9.96 -11.38 -23.21
N PRO A 23 11.07 -11.95 -23.73
CA PRO A 23 11.86 -11.25 -24.74
C PRO A 23 10.99 -11.21 -26.01
N LEU A 24 10.19 -10.15 -26.14
CA LEU A 24 9.72 -9.71 -27.43
C LEU A 24 10.95 -9.14 -28.15
N GLU A 25 11.16 -9.52 -29.41
CA GLU A 25 12.24 -8.90 -30.19
C GLU A 25 11.93 -7.40 -30.32
N ALA A 26 12.92 -6.56 -29.99
CA ALA A 26 12.75 -5.11 -29.88
C ALA A 26 12.26 -4.46 -31.18
N ASP A 27 12.50 -5.10 -32.33
CA ASP A 27 12.13 -4.61 -33.66
C ASP A 27 10.85 -5.29 -34.22
N SER A 28 10.13 -6.06 -33.40
CA SER A 28 8.89 -6.70 -33.82
C SER A 28 7.69 -5.74 -33.73
N SER A 29 6.73 -5.87 -34.66
CA SER A 29 5.46 -5.11 -34.60
C SER A 29 4.68 -5.35 -33.30
N ALA A 30 4.82 -6.56 -32.73
CA ALA A 30 4.27 -6.88 -31.41
C ALA A 30 4.92 -6.06 -30.30
N TYR A 31 6.25 -5.83 -30.34
CA TYR A 31 6.92 -5.00 -29.34
C TYR A 31 6.43 -3.54 -29.37
N GLU A 32 6.26 -2.98 -30.57
CA GLU A 32 5.74 -1.62 -30.74
C GLU A 32 4.32 -1.48 -30.17
N GLU A 33 3.42 -2.42 -30.51
CA GLU A 33 2.04 -2.43 -30.01
C GLU A 33 2.00 -2.52 -28.46
N TYR A 34 2.80 -3.42 -27.89
CA TYR A 34 2.89 -3.62 -26.44
C TYR A 34 3.44 -2.38 -25.72
N SER A 35 4.52 -1.80 -26.25
CA SER A 35 5.16 -0.61 -25.67
C SER A 35 4.21 0.60 -25.71
N HIS A 36 3.52 0.79 -26.84
CA HIS A 36 2.54 1.85 -27.00
C HIS A 36 1.39 1.71 -26.00
N ALA A 37 0.79 0.52 -25.93
CA ALA A 37 -0.33 0.25 -25.02
C ALA A 37 0.09 0.40 -23.55
N ALA A 38 1.29 -0.04 -23.18
CA ALA A 38 1.76 0.10 -21.82
C ALA A 38 2.06 1.56 -21.44
N ASN A 39 2.58 2.38 -22.36
CA ASN A 39 2.72 3.82 -22.14
C ASN A 39 1.35 4.47 -21.87
N ILE A 40 0.34 4.18 -22.68
CA ILE A 40 -1.04 4.66 -22.45
C ILE A 40 -1.57 4.21 -21.09
N LEU A 41 -1.42 2.93 -20.75
CA LEU A 41 -1.94 2.38 -19.50
C LEU A 41 -1.23 2.95 -18.27
N SER A 42 0.07 3.23 -18.37
CA SER A 42 0.81 3.93 -17.32
C SER A 42 0.18 5.30 -17.04
N GLN A 43 -0.26 6.03 -18.06
CA GLN A 43 -0.93 7.33 -17.85
C GLN A 43 -2.34 7.20 -17.25
N ARG A 44 -2.96 6.00 -17.36
CA ARG A 44 -4.28 5.73 -16.79
C ARG A 44 -4.24 5.30 -15.33
N PHE A 45 -3.19 4.62 -14.89
CA PHE A 45 -2.97 4.43 -13.46
C PHE A 45 -2.76 5.80 -12.81
N LYS A 46 -3.39 6.02 -11.65
CA LYS A 46 -3.24 7.27 -10.89
C LYS A 46 -2.84 6.99 -9.45
N PRO A 47 -1.63 6.45 -9.20
CA PRO A 47 -1.14 6.20 -7.85
C PRO A 47 -1.16 7.46 -6.98
N ARG A 48 -1.91 7.40 -5.89
CA ARG A 48 -2.08 8.50 -4.93
C ARG A 48 -2.17 7.93 -3.54
N ALA A 49 -1.54 8.63 -2.60
CA ALA A 49 -1.72 8.38 -1.18
C ALA A 49 -2.18 9.63 -0.46
N ILE A 50 -2.95 9.45 0.61
CA ILE A 50 -3.08 10.44 1.67
C ILE A 50 -2.51 9.89 2.96
N LEU A 51 -1.83 10.76 3.71
CA LEU A 51 -1.24 10.42 4.99
C LEU A 51 -1.72 11.36 6.09
N LYS A 52 -1.81 10.82 7.29
CA LYS A 52 -2.04 11.60 8.49
C LYS A 52 -1.07 11.13 9.58
N GLU A 53 -0.27 12.06 10.06
CA GLU A 53 0.56 11.83 11.24
C GLU A 53 -0.33 11.80 12.49
N CYS A 54 -0.19 10.76 13.30
CA CYS A 54 -1.00 10.54 14.49
C CYS A 54 -0.10 10.24 15.69
N PRO A 55 -0.38 10.84 16.86
CA PRO A 55 0.31 10.45 18.09
C PRO A 55 -0.06 9.02 18.46
N VAL A 56 0.85 8.35 19.16
CA VAL A 56 0.64 7.04 19.75
C VAL A 56 0.58 7.17 21.26
N GLU A 57 -0.41 6.53 21.87
CA GLU A 57 -0.58 6.50 23.31
C GLU A 57 -0.75 5.05 23.78
N THR A 58 0.10 4.64 24.72
CA THR A 58 0.05 3.29 25.29
C THR A 58 -1.07 3.18 26.30
N THR A 59 -1.87 2.12 26.20
CA THR A 59 -2.97 1.81 27.13
C THR A 59 -2.69 0.52 27.91
N THR A 60 -3.51 0.22 28.92
CA THR A 60 -3.47 -1.08 29.62
C THR A 60 -4.04 -2.21 28.74
N GLY A 61 -3.63 -3.45 28.99
CA GLY A 61 -4.11 -4.62 28.22
C GLY A 61 -3.56 -4.71 26.79
N ASN A 62 -4.39 -5.19 25.85
CA ASN A 62 -4.03 -5.47 24.46
C ASN A 62 -4.50 -4.38 23.48
N THR A 63 -4.50 -3.13 23.92
CA THR A 63 -4.95 -1.98 23.13
C THR A 63 -3.87 -0.93 22.96
N ILE A 64 -3.97 -0.14 21.91
CA ILE A 64 -3.15 1.05 21.67
C ILE A 64 -4.04 2.16 21.11
N LEU A 65 -3.77 3.40 21.52
CA LEU A 65 -4.45 4.58 21.01
C LEU A 65 -3.60 5.21 19.90
N ILE A 66 -4.20 5.45 18.74
CA ILE A 66 -3.55 6.11 17.61
C ILE A 66 -4.46 7.22 17.12
N GLY A 67 -4.00 8.46 17.22
CA GLY A 67 -4.79 9.63 16.80
C GLY A 67 -6.18 9.69 17.43
N GLY A 68 -6.28 9.35 18.72
CA GLY A 68 -7.53 9.33 19.49
C GLY A 68 -8.45 8.13 19.26
N HIS A 69 -8.06 7.16 18.42
CA HIS A 69 -8.85 5.96 18.16
C HIS A 69 -8.22 4.72 18.81
N VAL A 70 -9.06 3.84 19.36
CA VAL A 70 -8.62 2.60 20.02
C VAL A 70 -8.43 1.48 18.99
N TYR A 71 -7.25 0.89 18.98
CA TYR A 71 -6.91 -0.30 18.21
C TYR A 71 -6.69 -1.47 19.17
N LYS A 72 -7.44 -2.56 18.98
CA LYS A 72 -7.32 -3.79 19.78
C LYS A 72 -6.46 -4.81 19.04
N SER A 73 -5.18 -4.87 19.39
CA SER A 73 -4.20 -5.85 18.91
C SER A 73 -2.98 -5.81 19.83
N LYS A 74 -2.59 -6.98 20.35
CA LYS A 74 -1.36 -7.15 21.13
C LYS A 74 -0.14 -6.96 20.23
N ILE A 75 -0.20 -7.42 18.98
CA ILE A 75 0.90 -7.30 18.03
C ILE A 75 1.13 -5.83 17.66
N LEU A 76 0.07 -5.09 17.29
CA LEU A 76 0.21 -3.65 17.04
C LEU A 76 0.75 -2.89 18.25
N LYS A 77 0.26 -3.22 19.45
CA LYS A 77 0.78 -2.61 20.66
C LYS A 77 2.28 -2.85 20.79
N HIS A 78 2.72 -4.10 20.62
CA HIS A 78 4.13 -4.45 20.70
C HIS A 78 4.98 -3.69 19.67
N LEU A 79 4.49 -3.59 18.42
CA LEU A 79 5.20 -2.90 17.34
C LEU A 79 5.35 -1.39 17.54
N LEU A 80 4.38 -0.75 18.19
CA LEU A 80 4.22 0.70 18.14
C LEU A 80 4.41 1.41 19.49
N SER A 81 4.56 0.68 20.61
CA SER A 81 4.58 1.30 21.96
C SER A 81 5.74 2.27 22.20
N ASP A 82 6.88 2.05 21.52
CA ASP A 82 8.06 2.90 21.64
C ASP A 82 8.08 4.04 20.61
N ASN A 83 7.10 4.07 19.68
CA ASN A 83 6.93 5.15 18.72
C ASN A 83 6.14 6.30 19.36
N GLN A 84 6.64 7.53 19.25
CA GLN A 84 5.86 8.71 19.66
C GLN A 84 4.72 9.04 18.67
N ARG A 85 4.90 8.66 17.40
CA ARG A 85 3.99 8.95 16.30
C ARG A 85 4.05 7.88 15.23
N VAL A 86 2.96 7.77 14.47
CA VAL A 86 2.85 6.93 13.28
C VAL A 86 2.14 7.69 12.16
N PHE A 87 2.19 7.14 10.95
CA PHE A 87 1.51 7.70 9.78
C PHE A 87 0.44 6.71 9.33
N LEU A 88 -0.81 7.05 9.62
CA LEU A 88 -1.91 6.38 8.94
C LEU A 88 -1.86 6.76 7.46
N TYR A 89 -2.17 5.80 6.58
CA TYR A 89 -2.20 6.08 5.16
C TYR A 89 -3.38 5.39 4.47
N LEU A 90 -3.84 6.01 3.38
CA LEU A 90 -4.66 5.41 2.35
C LEU A 90 -3.93 5.54 1.01
N LEU A 91 -3.88 4.48 0.22
CA LEU A 91 -3.18 4.39 -1.06
C LEU A 91 -4.08 3.73 -2.10
N THR A 92 -4.12 4.27 -3.32
CA THR A 92 -4.78 3.63 -4.47
C THR A 92 -3.98 3.85 -5.74
N ILE A 93 -4.08 2.92 -6.69
CA ILE A 93 -3.60 3.13 -8.08
C ILE A 93 -4.70 3.66 -9.01
N GLY A 94 -5.88 3.97 -8.46
CA GLY A 94 -7.04 4.44 -9.20
C GLY A 94 -7.92 3.32 -9.75
N ASP A 95 -9.01 3.71 -10.41
CA ASP A 95 -9.91 2.77 -11.08
C ASP A 95 -9.23 2.09 -12.26
N MET A 96 -9.58 0.82 -12.47
CA MET A 96 -9.13 0.10 -13.66
C MET A 96 -9.89 0.61 -14.89
N PRO A 97 -9.20 0.83 -16.02
CA PRO A 97 -9.89 1.24 -17.24
C PRO A 97 -10.89 0.16 -17.70
N THR A 98 -12.07 0.57 -18.15
CA THR A 98 -13.17 -0.34 -18.54
C THR A 98 -13.26 -0.59 -20.04
N ASN A 99 -12.95 0.41 -20.87
CA ASN A 99 -12.98 0.33 -22.33
C ASN A 99 -11.58 -0.02 -22.86
N LEU A 100 -11.28 -1.33 -22.86
CA LEU A 100 -9.98 -1.87 -23.24
C LEU A 100 -10.10 -2.93 -24.35
N ASN A 101 -9.18 -2.90 -25.31
CA ASN A 101 -8.98 -3.98 -26.27
C ASN A 101 -8.29 -5.20 -25.61
N GLN A 102 -8.05 -6.27 -26.36
CA GLN A 102 -7.49 -7.51 -25.81
C GLN A 102 -6.06 -7.33 -25.27
N THR A 103 -5.19 -6.66 -26.03
CA THR A 103 -3.80 -6.34 -25.64
C THR A 103 -3.76 -5.49 -24.37
N GLU A 104 -4.59 -4.45 -24.30
CA GLU A 104 -4.66 -3.58 -23.12
C GLU A 104 -5.21 -4.29 -21.88
N LYS A 105 -6.22 -5.16 -22.04
CA LYS A 105 -6.75 -5.98 -20.93
C LYS A 105 -5.67 -6.89 -20.35
N TYR A 106 -4.88 -7.52 -21.23
CA TYR A 106 -3.74 -8.33 -20.82
C TYR A 106 -2.75 -7.48 -20.02
N LEU A 107 -2.36 -6.33 -20.56
CA LEU A 107 -1.40 -5.43 -19.92
C LEU A 107 -1.90 -4.89 -18.57
N VAL A 108 -3.16 -4.48 -18.44
CA VAL A 108 -3.72 -4.04 -17.15
C VAL A 108 -3.65 -5.17 -16.13
N ASN A 109 -4.01 -6.40 -16.53
CA ASN A 109 -3.94 -7.54 -15.63
C ASN A 109 -2.51 -7.86 -15.19
N SER A 110 -1.54 -7.72 -16.10
CA SER A 110 -0.13 -7.94 -15.81
C SER A 110 0.49 -6.81 -14.97
N LEU A 111 0.08 -5.55 -15.16
CA LEU A 111 0.73 -4.38 -14.55
C LEU A 111 0.11 -3.93 -13.22
N LYS A 112 -1.18 -4.19 -12.96
CA LYS A 112 -1.88 -3.67 -11.76
C LYS A 112 -1.21 -4.02 -10.44
N LEU A 113 -0.73 -5.25 -10.26
CA LEU A 113 -0.04 -5.68 -9.04
C LEU A 113 1.40 -5.12 -8.97
N PRO A 114 2.21 -5.17 -10.04
CA PRO A 114 3.51 -4.48 -10.05
C PRO A 114 3.43 -2.98 -9.73
N VAL A 115 2.46 -2.27 -10.30
CA VAL A 115 2.25 -0.84 -10.04
C VAL A 115 1.85 -0.60 -8.58
N MET A 116 0.96 -1.42 -8.02
CA MET A 116 0.59 -1.34 -6.60
C MET A 116 1.79 -1.56 -5.68
N ALA A 117 2.59 -2.60 -5.94
CA ALA A 117 3.79 -2.90 -5.16
C ALA A 117 4.83 -1.77 -5.28
N SER A 118 5.02 -1.20 -6.47
CA SER A 118 5.88 -0.03 -6.68
C SER A 118 5.39 1.18 -5.90
N ALA A 119 4.09 1.43 -5.88
CA ALA A 119 3.52 2.55 -5.17
C ALA A 119 3.68 2.43 -3.64
N MET A 120 3.49 1.22 -3.10
CA MET A 120 3.75 0.93 -1.67
C MET A 120 5.21 1.16 -1.31
N ARG A 121 6.16 0.64 -2.11
CA ARG A 121 7.60 0.86 -1.88
C ARG A 121 7.98 2.34 -1.95
N TYR A 122 7.44 3.06 -2.92
CA TYR A 122 7.67 4.50 -3.04
C TYR A 122 7.16 5.24 -1.80
N LEU A 123 5.94 4.92 -1.35
CA LEU A 123 5.36 5.53 -0.16
C LEU A 123 6.21 5.27 1.09
N LYS A 124 6.61 4.01 1.33
CA LYS A 124 7.51 3.63 2.43
C LYS A 124 8.81 4.43 2.39
N LYS A 125 9.51 4.40 1.27
CA LYS A 125 10.79 5.11 1.10
C LYS A 125 10.64 6.62 1.30
N THR A 126 9.55 7.21 0.82
CA THR A 126 9.28 8.64 0.97
C THR A 126 9.14 9.00 2.44
N ILE A 127 8.31 8.28 3.21
CA ILE A 127 8.09 8.57 4.63
C ILE A 127 9.34 8.31 5.46
N GLN A 128 10.11 7.27 5.12
CA GLN A 128 11.38 6.98 5.77
C GLN A 128 12.36 8.16 5.63
N LEU A 129 12.58 8.63 4.40
CA LEU A 129 13.52 9.72 4.11
C LEU A 129 13.06 11.05 4.70
N GLU A 130 11.77 11.39 4.57
CA GLU A 130 11.22 12.66 5.08
C GLU A 130 11.27 12.77 6.61
N ASN A 131 11.33 11.65 7.33
CA ASN A 131 11.37 11.63 8.79
C ASN A 131 12.72 11.20 9.37
N GLY A 132 13.70 10.85 8.54
CA GLY A 132 15.01 10.40 8.99
C GLY A 132 14.98 9.07 9.75
N PHE A 133 14.05 8.17 9.41
CA PHE A 133 13.98 6.85 10.04
C PHE A 133 15.06 5.92 9.49
N ASP A 134 15.76 5.23 10.38
CA ASP A 134 16.75 4.20 9.99
C ASP A 134 16.06 3.07 9.21
N LYS A 135 14.91 2.60 9.71
CA LYS A 135 14.06 1.59 9.08
C LYS A 135 12.60 2.01 9.17
N ILE A 136 11.81 1.60 8.17
CA ILE A 136 10.38 1.87 8.13
C ILE A 136 9.55 0.59 8.09
N GLY A 137 8.65 0.49 9.06
CA GLY A 137 7.66 -0.57 9.18
C GLY A 137 6.38 -0.17 8.46
N MET A 138 5.68 -1.16 7.94
CA MET A 138 4.36 -0.99 7.34
C MET A 138 3.48 -2.17 7.73
N VAL A 139 2.30 -1.88 8.28
CA VAL A 139 1.33 -2.91 8.70
C VAL A 139 -0.06 -2.59 8.19
N ASN A 140 -0.78 -3.63 7.78
CA ASN A 140 -2.11 -3.53 7.17
C ASN A 140 -3.16 -4.33 7.93
N PRO A 141 -4.40 -3.82 8.06
CA PRO A 141 -5.52 -4.61 8.57
C PRO A 141 -5.70 -5.89 7.76
N GLY A 142 -5.83 -7.02 8.48
CA GLY A 142 -5.98 -8.35 7.89
C GLY A 142 -4.67 -9.08 7.61
N LEU A 143 -3.49 -8.44 7.76
CA LEU A 143 -2.20 -9.11 7.66
C LEU A 143 -1.67 -9.62 9.01
N LEU A 144 -2.12 -9.03 10.12
CA LEU A 144 -1.84 -9.55 11.45
C LEU A 144 -2.96 -10.48 11.94
N PRO A 145 -2.64 -11.61 12.60
CA PRO A 145 -3.65 -12.55 13.11
C PRO A 145 -4.67 -11.93 14.07
N ASP A 146 -4.27 -10.94 14.88
CA ASP A 146 -5.13 -10.29 15.87
C ASP A 146 -5.64 -8.90 15.44
N TRP A 147 -5.40 -8.51 14.18
CA TRP A 147 -5.85 -7.23 13.62
C TRP A 147 -6.63 -7.42 12.32
N SER A 148 -7.95 -7.55 12.46
CA SER A 148 -8.88 -7.80 11.36
C SER A 148 -8.96 -6.66 10.34
N ILE A 149 -9.29 -7.00 9.08
CA ILE A 149 -9.64 -6.07 8.00
C ILE A 149 -10.72 -5.04 8.39
N LYS A 150 -11.56 -5.34 9.39
CA LYS A 150 -12.55 -4.40 9.94
C LYS A 150 -11.92 -3.09 10.44
N ALA A 151 -10.65 -3.11 10.84
CA ALA A 151 -9.93 -1.92 11.27
C ALA A 151 -9.72 -0.87 10.15
N ASN A 152 -9.92 -1.24 8.87
CA ASN A 152 -9.95 -0.27 7.78
C ASN A 152 -10.97 0.85 8.02
N GLN A 153 -12.11 0.56 8.66
CA GLN A 153 -13.11 1.58 9.02
C GLN A 153 -12.52 2.66 9.93
N ILE A 154 -11.75 2.26 10.94
CA ILE A 154 -11.13 3.19 11.90
C ILE A 154 -10.11 4.07 11.19
N ILE A 155 -9.30 3.48 10.30
CA ILE A 155 -8.32 4.23 9.50
C ILE A 155 -9.05 5.25 8.60
N PHE A 156 -10.07 4.83 7.85
CA PHE A 156 -10.83 5.73 6.97
C PHE A 156 -11.50 6.88 7.74
N ASN A 157 -12.11 6.60 8.90
CA ASN A 157 -12.75 7.63 9.72
C ASN A 157 -11.77 8.74 10.13
N THR A 158 -10.51 8.39 10.35
CA THR A 158 -9.44 9.34 10.70
C THR A 158 -9.15 10.35 9.59
N PHE A 159 -9.42 10.01 8.33
CA PHE A 159 -9.29 10.89 7.17
C PHE A 159 -10.57 11.67 6.82
N SER A 160 -11.72 11.21 7.32
CA SER A 160 -13.03 11.85 7.12
C SER A 160 -13.27 12.17 5.63
N ASN A 161 -13.65 13.41 5.27
CA ASN A 161 -13.92 13.80 3.88
C ASN A 161 -12.67 13.83 2.98
N SER A 162 -11.45 13.72 3.52
CA SER A 162 -10.22 13.81 2.73
C SER A 162 -10.05 12.63 1.78
N THR A 163 -10.69 11.48 2.04
CA THR A 163 -10.61 10.30 1.17
C THR A 163 -11.13 10.59 -0.25
N LYS A 164 -12.10 11.50 -0.37
CA LYS A 164 -12.66 11.96 -1.66
C LYS A 164 -11.61 12.63 -2.55
N SER A 165 -10.59 13.26 -1.97
CA SER A 165 -9.52 13.93 -2.73
C SER A 165 -8.68 12.96 -3.57
N ILE A 166 -8.63 11.69 -3.17
CA ILE A 166 -7.97 10.61 -3.92
C ILE A 166 -8.95 9.60 -4.51
N GLY A 167 -10.26 9.88 -4.43
CA GLY A 167 -11.32 9.02 -4.96
C GLY A 167 -11.47 7.69 -4.24
N MET A 168 -11.03 7.60 -2.97
CA MET A 168 -11.14 6.38 -2.18
C MET A 168 -12.39 6.37 -1.31
N GLU A 169 -13.04 5.21 -1.29
CA GLU A 169 -14.21 4.90 -0.46
C GLU A 169 -14.01 3.55 0.23
N ILE A 170 -14.72 3.37 1.35
CA ILE A 170 -14.79 2.10 2.08
C ILE A 170 -16.24 1.61 2.09
N THR A 171 -16.42 0.33 1.81
CA THR A 171 -17.74 -0.32 1.84
C THR A 171 -18.13 -0.67 3.28
N PRO A 172 -19.41 -1.00 3.56
CA PRO A 172 -19.82 -1.51 4.88
C PRO A 172 -19.06 -2.77 5.33
N TYR A 173 -18.53 -3.54 4.39
CA TYR A 173 -17.75 -4.76 4.66
C TYR A 173 -16.25 -4.49 4.87
N SER A 174 -15.84 -3.23 5.02
CA SER A 174 -14.44 -2.82 5.24
C SER A 174 -13.50 -3.12 4.08
N THR A 175 -14.05 -3.27 2.88
CA THR A 175 -13.30 -3.36 1.61
C THR A 175 -13.24 -1.99 0.94
N MET A 176 -12.18 -1.75 0.16
CA MET A 176 -11.94 -0.43 -0.46
C MET A 176 -12.41 -0.37 -1.91
N ARG A 177 -12.75 0.85 -2.34
CA ARG A 177 -12.91 1.25 -3.73
C ARG A 177 -12.00 2.45 -3.99
N PRO A 178 -11.21 2.49 -5.07
CA PRO A 178 -11.05 1.46 -6.12
C PRO A 178 -10.52 0.11 -5.59
N LEU A 179 -10.68 -0.96 -6.38
CA LEU A 179 -10.31 -2.32 -5.96
C LEU A 179 -8.82 -2.45 -5.57
N TYR A 180 -7.94 -1.78 -6.31
CA TYR A 180 -6.51 -1.77 -6.05
C TYR A 180 -6.14 -0.62 -5.12
N SER A 181 -6.51 -0.81 -3.86
CA SER A 181 -6.25 0.13 -2.79
C SER A 181 -5.70 -0.58 -1.55
N SER A 182 -4.99 0.16 -0.71
CA SER A 182 -4.40 -0.29 0.54
C SER A 182 -4.56 0.79 1.60
N SER A 183 -4.75 0.35 2.84
CA SER A 183 -4.79 1.20 4.03
C SER A 183 -3.97 0.55 5.13
N GLY A 184 -3.34 1.35 5.97
CA GLY A 184 -2.48 0.82 7.01
C GLY A 184 -1.76 1.89 7.80
N ILE A 185 -0.71 1.46 8.48
CA ILE A 185 0.12 2.27 9.36
C ILE A 185 1.56 2.14 8.92
N LEU A 186 2.23 3.28 8.72
CA LEU A 186 3.66 3.41 8.53
C LEU A 186 4.27 3.94 9.83
N PHE A 187 5.41 3.38 10.24
CA PHE A 187 6.02 3.70 11.52
C PHE A 187 7.54 3.50 11.44
N GLU A 188 8.28 4.16 12.32
CA GLU A 188 9.70 3.88 12.51
C GLU A 188 9.86 2.48 13.06
N ASP A 189 10.58 1.62 12.34
CA ASP A 189 10.72 0.21 12.72
C ASP A 189 11.91 0.00 13.64
N LEU A 190 11.60 -0.19 14.92
CA LEU A 190 12.57 -0.42 15.98
C LEU A 190 12.79 -1.91 16.27
N LEU A 191 12.03 -2.80 15.63
CA LEU A 191 11.96 -4.23 15.96
C LEU A 191 12.26 -5.16 14.77
N ASP A 192 12.76 -4.62 13.65
CA ASP A 192 13.05 -5.37 12.42
C ASP A 192 11.82 -6.13 11.88
N TYR A 193 10.67 -5.48 11.95
CA TYR A 193 9.40 -6.06 11.60
C TYR A 193 9.18 -6.15 10.07
N CYS A 194 8.74 -7.33 9.61
CA CYS A 194 8.27 -7.53 8.25
C CYS A 194 7.17 -8.60 8.16
N ASP A 195 5.95 -8.21 7.77
CA ASP A 195 4.82 -9.13 7.53
C ASP A 195 5.14 -10.29 6.58
N CYS A 196 6.08 -10.10 5.66
CA CYS A 196 6.46 -11.14 4.71
C CYS A 196 7.04 -12.38 5.39
N GLN A 197 7.64 -12.23 6.58
CA GLN A 197 8.21 -13.36 7.31
C GLN A 197 7.14 -14.35 7.77
N THR A 198 5.90 -13.90 8.01
CA THR A 198 4.81 -14.76 8.49
C THR A 198 3.70 -14.98 7.46
N CYS A 199 3.75 -14.28 6.32
CA CYS A 199 2.76 -14.41 5.25
C CYS A 199 2.94 -15.73 4.46
N PRO A 200 1.94 -16.63 4.44
CA PRO A 200 2.03 -17.92 3.75
C PRO A 200 1.80 -17.81 2.22
N ILE A 201 1.48 -16.62 1.70
CA ILE A 201 1.25 -16.43 0.26
C ILE A 201 2.57 -16.64 -0.49
N ASP A 202 2.65 -17.73 -1.25
CA ASP A 202 3.78 -18.01 -2.13
C ASP A 202 3.75 -17.10 -3.38
N ALA A 203 4.94 -16.75 -3.88
CA ALA A 203 5.14 -15.91 -5.07
C ALA A 203 4.47 -14.51 -5.05
N CYS A 204 4.25 -13.91 -3.88
CA CYS A 204 3.76 -12.53 -3.77
C CYS A 204 4.77 -11.54 -4.38
N ILE A 205 4.36 -10.78 -5.40
CA ILE A 205 5.18 -9.75 -6.05
C ILE A 205 5.64 -8.62 -5.10
N GLY A 206 4.90 -8.41 -4.00
CA GLY A 206 5.24 -7.43 -2.97
C GLY A 206 6.15 -7.98 -1.86
N ARG A 207 6.66 -9.21 -1.98
CA ARG A 207 7.44 -9.84 -0.92
C ARG A 207 8.78 -9.13 -0.70
N GLU A 208 9.01 -8.71 0.55
CA GLU A 208 10.24 -8.03 0.98
C GLU A 208 11.17 -8.94 1.80
N ALA A 209 10.62 -10.01 2.41
CA ALA A 209 11.38 -10.98 3.18
C ALA A 209 10.93 -12.43 2.91
N ARG A 210 11.85 -13.37 3.13
CA ARG A 210 11.57 -14.80 3.04
C ARG A 210 10.57 -15.22 4.12
N PHE A 211 9.63 -16.09 3.78
CA PHE A 211 8.75 -16.72 4.77
C PHE A 211 9.58 -17.57 5.74
N VAL A 212 9.38 -17.33 7.04
CA VAL A 212 9.96 -18.07 8.14
C VAL A 212 8.79 -18.73 8.86
N GLN A 213 8.70 -20.04 8.75
CA GLN A 213 7.71 -20.80 9.51
C GLN A 213 8.03 -20.62 10.99
N SER A 214 7.14 -19.98 11.74
CA SER A 214 7.22 -19.97 13.18
C SER A 214 7.04 -21.42 13.66
N ALA A 215 8.01 -21.92 14.45
CA ALA A 215 7.94 -23.21 15.11
C ALA A 215 6.74 -23.30 16.06
#